data_AF-A0A5D3K9P7-F1
#
_entry.id   AF-A0A5D3K9P7-F1
#
_cell.length_a   1.000
_cell.length_b   1.000
_cell.length_c   1.000
_cell.angle_alpha   90.00
_cell.angle_beta   90.00
_cell.angle_gamma   90.00
#
_symmetry.space_group_name_H-M   'P 1'
#
loop_
_entity.id
_entity.type
_entity.pdbx_description
1 polymer ?
#
loop_
_entity_poly.entity_id
_entity_poly.type
_entity_poly.pdbx_seq_one_letter_code
_entity_poly.pdbx_strand_id
1 'polypeptide(L)' 'MLSPEELAAVDDFRFKHRMPTRAAAVRELLKFGLAAAGIETSIDPSVGVKSSEFGVFGRGPEGHAPKPEGDAED' A
#
# COMPACT_ATOMS: atom_id res chain seq x y z
N MET A 1 1.43 -6.03 -13.16
CA MET A 1 2.19 -7.30 -13.03
C MET A 1 3.59 -7.05 -13.57
N LEU A 2 4.63 -7.56 -12.92
CA LEU A 2 6.02 -7.38 -13.39
C LEU A 2 6.21 -8.08 -14.73
N SER A 3 6.96 -7.45 -15.63
CA SER A 3 7.44 -8.03 -16.87
C SER A 3 8.46 -9.16 -16.62
N PRO A 4 8.73 -10.03 -17.62
CA PRO A 4 9.74 -11.07 -17.49
C PRO A 4 11.14 -10.52 -17.19
N GLU A 5 11.52 -9.38 -17.77
CA GLU A 5 12.84 -8.77 -17.50
C GLU A 5 12.95 -8.28 -16.05
N GLU A 6 11.90 -7.64 -15.54
CA GLU A 6 11.86 -7.18 -14.15
C GLU A 6 11.90 -8.36 -13.17
N LEU A 7 11.21 -9.46 -13.49
CA LEU A 7 11.27 -10.70 -12.70
C LEU A 7 12.69 -11.27 -12.64
N ALA A 8 13.41 -11.28 -13.76
CA ALA A 8 14.80 -11.74 -13.80
C ALA A 8 15.72 -10.86 -12.94
N ALA A 9 15.55 -9.53 -12.99
CA ALA A 9 16.32 -8.60 -12.16
C ALA A 9 16.08 -8.82 -10.65
N VAL A 10 14.85 -9.12 -10.24
CA VAL A 10 14.52 -9.46 -8.85
C VAL A 10 15.18 -10.78 -8.43
N ASP A 11 15.17 -11.79 -9.31
CA ASP A 11 15.82 -13.07 -9.03
C ASP A 11 17.36 -12.94 -8.95
N ASP A 12 17.98 -12.15 -9.82
CA ASP A 12 19.42 -11.86 -9.74
C ASP A 12 19.80 -11.19 -8.42
N PHE A 13 19.02 -10.20 -7.98
CA PHE A 13 19.21 -9.57 -6.69
C PHE A 13 19.06 -10.59 -5.55
N ARG A 14 18.04 -11.45 -5.61
CA ARG A 14 17.79 -12.52 -4.64
C ARG A 14 19.00 -13.45 -4.51
N PHE A 15 19.56 -13.91 -5.64
CA PHE A 15 20.69 -14.83 -5.63
C PHE A 15 21.97 -14.16 -5.11
N LYS A 16 22.25 -12.92 -5.52
CA LYS A 16 23.39 -12.13 -5.02
C LYS A 16 23.35 -11.94 -3.51
N HIS A 17 22.16 -11.69 -2.96
CA HIS A 17 21.95 -11.47 -1.52
C HIS A 17 21.62 -12.76 -0.75
N ARG A 18 21.69 -13.92 -1.40
CA ARG A 18 21.38 -15.25 -0.82
C ARG A 18 20.01 -15.29 -0.13
N MET A 19 19.03 -14.62 -0.72
CA MET A 19 17.69 -14.53 -0.17
C MET A 19 16.87 -15.80 -0.49
N PRO A 20 16.11 -16.34 0.48
CA PRO A 20 15.47 -17.64 0.36
C PRO A 20 14.28 -17.64 -0.61
N THR A 21 13.55 -16.51 -0.72
CA THR A 21 12.34 -16.42 -1.54
C THR A 21 12.31 -15.14 -2.36
N ARG A 22 11.59 -15.16 -3.48
CA ARG A 22 11.36 -13.96 -4.32
C ARG A 22 10.61 -12.87 -3.55
N ALA A 23 9.65 -13.26 -2.71
CA ALA A 23 8.92 -12.31 -1.87
C ALA A 23 9.84 -11.59 -0.88
N ALA A 24 10.85 -12.26 -0.32
CA ALA A 24 11.84 -11.61 0.55
C ALA A 24 12.66 -10.57 -0.22
N ALA A 25 13.09 -10.88 -1.45
CA ALA A 25 13.79 -9.94 -2.31
C ALA A 25 12.94 -8.71 -2.66
N VAL A 26 11.67 -8.90 -3.00
CA VAL A 26 10.74 -7.78 -3.28
C VAL A 26 10.57 -6.89 -2.04
N ARG A 27 10.42 -7.48 -0.84
CA ARG A 27 10.31 -6.71 0.40
C ARG A 27 11.54 -5.86 0.68
N GLU A 28 12.73 -6.41 0.45
CA GLU A 28 13.98 -5.68 0.68
C GLU A 28 14.15 -4.55 -0.34
N LEU A 29 13.86 -4.80 -1.62
CA LEU A 29 13.88 -3.77 -2.66
C LEU A 29 12.87 -2.66 -2.39
N LEU A 30 11.66 -3.01 -1.91
CA LEU A 30 10.66 -2.03 -1.51
C LEU A 30 11.16 -1.19 -0.33
N LYS A 31 11.70 -1.83 0.71
CA LYS A 31 12.25 -1.13 1.88
C LYS A 31 13.38 -0.18 1.47
N PHE A 32 14.28 -0.63 0.59
CA PHE A 32 15.36 0.18 0.04
C PHE A 32 14.82 1.36 -0.77
N GLY A 33 13.82 1.13 -1.64
CA GLY A 33 13.19 2.18 -2.43
C GLY A 33 12.45 3.23 -1.58
N LEU A 34 11.73 2.80 -0.53
CA LEU A 34 11.06 3.69 0.41
C LEU A 34 12.07 4.55 1.18
N ALA A 35 13.13 3.93 1.71
CA ALA A 35 14.20 4.66 2.37
C ALA A 35 14.90 5.67 1.43
N ALA A 36 15.16 5.27 0.18
CA ALA A 36 15.75 6.16 -0.83
C ALA A 36 14.83 7.33 -1.21
N ALA A 37 13.51 7.13 -1.15
CA ALA A 37 12.51 8.17 -1.35
C ALA A 37 12.32 9.08 -0.10
N GLY A 38 13.05 8.82 0.99
CA GLY A 38 12.87 9.53 2.27
C GLY A 38 11.56 9.17 2.99
N ILE A 39 10.89 8.09 2.58
CA ILE A 39 9.69 7.59 3.23
C ILE A 39 10.14 6.70 4.39
N GLU A 40 10.07 7.25 5.60
CA GLU A 40 10.40 6.49 6.80
C GLU A 40 9.35 5.39 7.01
N THR A 41 9.78 4.12 6.99
CA THR A 41 8.92 2.98 7.35
C THR A 41 8.83 2.76 8.86
N SER A 42 9.43 3.66 9.65
CA SER A 42 9.12 3.78 11.08
C SER A 42 7.60 3.97 11.15
N ILE A 43 6.95 3.10 11.91
CA ILE A 43 5.51 3.12 12.07
C ILE A 43 5.21 4.41 12.86
N ASP A 44 5.01 5.52 12.16
CA ASP A 44 4.45 6.75 12.72
C ASP A 44 3.04 6.41 13.24
N PRO A 45 2.63 6.88 14.43
CA PRO A 45 1.33 6.65 15.07
C PRO A 45 0.08 6.96 14.22
N SER A 46 0.21 7.50 13.00
CA SER A 46 -0.90 7.61 12.04
C SER A 46 -1.48 6.28 11.55
N VAL A 47 -1.11 5.14 12.15
CA VAL A 47 -1.86 3.87 12.15
C VAL A 47 -3.32 4.13 12.59
N GLY A 48 -4.14 4.61 11.67
CA GLY A 48 -5.48 5.11 11.98
C GLY A 48 -6.07 6.05 10.94
N VAL A 49 -5.29 6.59 10.00
CA VAL A 49 -5.83 7.40 8.89
C VAL A 49 -6.68 6.49 8.00
N LYS A 50 -7.97 6.83 7.87
CA LYS A 50 -8.90 6.00 7.10
C LYS A 50 -8.53 6.10 5.62
N SER A 51 -8.55 4.99 4.88
CA SER A 51 -8.29 5.01 3.43
C SER A 51 -9.23 5.96 2.65
N SER A 52 -10.37 6.34 3.25
CA SER A 52 -11.30 7.34 2.72
C SER A 52 -10.73 8.76 2.69
N GLU A 53 -9.76 9.09 3.55
CA GLU A 53 -9.13 10.43 3.60
C GLU A 53 -8.14 10.64 2.44
N PHE A 54 -7.67 9.56 1.82
CA PHE A 54 -6.84 9.59 0.60
C PHE A 54 -7.68 9.50 -0.69
N GLY A 55 -9.01 9.59 -0.60
CA GLY A 55 -9.90 9.53 -1.75
C GLY A 55 -9.69 10.71 -2.70
N VAL A 56 -9.45 10.43 -3.98
CA VAL A 56 -9.40 11.45 -5.05
C VAL A 56 -10.78 12.10 -5.28
N PHE A 57 -11.84 11.41 -4.87
CA PHE A 57 -13.18 11.97 -4.82
C PHE A 57 -13.37 12.64 -3.47
N GLY A 58 -13.64 13.94 -3.45
CA GLY A 58 -13.90 14.75 -2.25
C GLY A 58 -15.17 14.35 -1.48
N ARG A 59 -15.26 13.09 -1.06
CA ARG A 59 -16.16 12.66 0.00
C ARG A 59 -15.44 12.96 1.30
N GLY A 60 -15.92 13.98 2.00
CA GLY A 60 -15.44 14.30 3.35
C GLY A 60 -15.62 13.12 4.33
N PRO A 61 -15.31 13.32 5.62
CA PRO A 61 -15.28 12.27 6.64
C PRO A 61 -16.59 11.45 6.78
N GLU A 62 -17.69 11.96 6.21
CA GLU A 62 -19.04 11.38 6.13
C GLU A 62 -19.26 10.39 4.96
N GLY A 63 -18.19 9.96 4.26
CA GLY A 63 -18.27 9.25 2.97
C GLY A 63 -19.03 7.92 2.89
N HIS A 64 -19.59 7.44 3.99
CA HIS A 64 -20.50 6.29 4.02
C HIS A 64 -21.56 6.41 5.13
N ALA A 65 -22.42 7.43 5.08
CA ALA A 65 -23.72 7.34 5.74
C ALA A 65 -24.68 6.61 4.78
N PRO A 66 -25.13 5.36 5.07
CA PRO A 66 -26.35 4.87 4.45
C PRO A 66 -27.46 5.87 4.81
N LYS A 67 -28.17 6.39 3.81
CA LYS A 67 -29.37 7.22 4.03
C LYS A 67 -30.32 6.45 4.96
N PRO A 68 -30.85 7.05 6.04
CA PRO A 68 -32.07 6.52 6.62
C PRO A 68 -33.15 6.69 5.55
N GLU A 69 -33.60 5.58 4.96
CA GLU A 69 -34.83 5.55 4.19
C GLU A 69 -35.95 5.97 5.15
N GLY A 70 -36.49 7.15 4.88
CA GLY A 70 -37.48 7.80 5.71
C GLY A 70 -38.76 6.99 5.80
N ASP A 71 -39.32 7.09 6.99
CA ASP A 71 -40.69 6.79 7.35
C ASP A 71 -41.67 7.10 6.21
N ALA A 72 -42.34 6.07 5.71
CA ALA A 72 -43.59 6.20 4.98
C ALA A 72 -44.73 5.98 5.99
N GLU A 73 -45.20 7.07 6.61
CA GLU A 73 -46.52 7.14 7.22
C GLU A 73 -47.55 7.49 6.12
N ASP A 74 -48.52 6.59 5.89
CA ASP A 74 -49.97 6.84 6.01
C ASP A 74 -50.72 5.49 6.04
#